data_AF-A0A261KX23-F1
#
_entry.id   AF-A0A261KX23-F1
#
_cell.length_a   1.000
_cell.length_b   1.000
_cell.length_c   1.000
_cell.angle_alpha   90.00
_cell.angle_beta   90.00
_cell.angle_gamma   90.00
#
_symmetry.space_group_name_H-M   'P 1'
#
loop_
_entity.id
_entity.type
_entity.pdbx_description
1 polymer ?
#
loop_
_entity_poly.entity_id
_entity_poly.type
_entity_poly.pdbx_seq_one_letter_code
_entity_poly.pdbx_strand_id
1 'polypeptide(L)' 'LAIERTAKETSIQNIIDLLQKRFNSVPETLIIELNNIEDLTQLKQLLLETISVNSVGEFEELIKESSSLEN' A
#
# COMPACT_ATOMS: atom_id res chain seq x y z
N LEU A 1 7.33 -20.52 -15.74
CA LEU A 1 7.15 -20.69 -14.29
C LEU A 1 6.30 -19.53 -13.81
N ALA A 2 5.04 -19.77 -13.48
CA ALA A 2 4.24 -18.76 -12.78
C ALA A 2 4.84 -18.64 -11.38
N ILE A 3 5.37 -17.47 -11.03
CA ILE A 3 5.82 -17.20 -9.67
C ILE A 3 4.54 -17.19 -8.82
N GLU A 4 4.40 -18.19 -7.96
CA GLU A 4 3.31 -18.22 -6.98
C GLU A 4 3.50 -17.04 -6.03
N ARG A 5 2.59 -16.05 -6.07
CA ARG A 5 2.64 -14.88 -5.20
C ARG A 5 1.85 -15.17 -3.93
N THR A 6 2.41 -14.79 -2.80
CA THR A 6 1.69 -14.77 -1.53
C THR A 6 0.53 -13.77 -1.57
N ALA A 7 -0.44 -13.92 -0.67
CA ALA A 7 -1.53 -12.97 -0.53
C ALA A 7 -1.03 -11.55 -0.18
N LYS A 8 0.10 -11.46 0.55
CA LYS A 8 0.78 -10.21 0.89
C LYS A 8 1.30 -9.51 -0.36
N GLU A 9 2.12 -10.20 -1.16
CA GLU A 9 2.70 -9.65 -2.39
C GLU A 9 1.62 -9.23 -3.39
N THR A 10 0.54 -10.02 -3.49
CA THR A 10 -0.60 -9.68 -4.35
C THR A 10 -1.30 -8.41 -3.88
N SER A 11 -1.52 -8.26 -2.57
CA SER A 11 -2.17 -7.07 -2.01
C SER A 11 -1.31 -5.81 -2.20
N ILE A 12 0.00 -5.92 -1.94
CA ILE A 12 0.95 -4.82 -2.16
C ILE A 12 0.96 -4.40 -3.64
N GLN A 13 1.04 -5.35 -4.56
CA GLN A 13 1.03 -5.03 -5.99
C GLN A 13 -0.27 -4.32 -6.41
N ASN A 14 -1.42 -4.79 -5.92
CA ASN A 14 -2.70 -4.16 -6.23
C ASN A 14 -2.76 -2.71 -5.72
N ILE A 15 -2.21 -2.44 -4.54
CA ILE A 15 -2.09 -1.08 -4.00
C ILE A 15 -1.24 -0.22 -4.93
N ILE A 16 -0.04 -0.69 -5.30
CA ILE A 16 0.89 0.02 -6.18
C ILE A 16 0.24 0.32 -7.54
N ASP A 17 -0.39 -0.69 -8.15
CA ASP A 17 -1.04 -0.55 -9.46
C ASP A 17 -2.17 0.48 -9.42
N LEU A 18 -2.98 0.49 -8.35
CA LEU A 18 -4.06 1.47 -8.18
C LEU A 18 -3.52 2.89 -7.96
N LEU A 19 -2.53 3.06 -7.10
CA LEU A 19 -1.89 4.36 -6.88
C LEU A 19 -1.25 4.88 -8.17
N GLN A 20 -0.56 4.03 -8.91
CA GLN A 20 0.02 4.39 -10.20
C GLN A 20 -1.06 4.75 -11.22
N LYS A 21 -2.19 4.04 -11.23
CA LYS A 21 -3.32 4.34 -12.10
C LYS A 21 -3.97 5.68 -11.78
N ARG A 22 -4.09 6.05 -10.50
CA ARG A 22 -4.73 7.30 -10.05
C ARG A 22 -3.81 8.51 -10.15
N PHE A 23 -2.53 8.35 -9.84
CA PHE A 23 -1.59 9.46 -9.63
C PHE A 23 -0.41 9.45 -10.60
N ASN A 24 -0.39 8.55 -11.58
CA ASN A 24 0.64 8.36 -12.62
C ASN A 24 2.03 7.93 -12.12
N SER A 25 2.31 8.07 -10.82
CA SER A 25 3.59 7.69 -10.22
C SER A 25 3.41 7.30 -8.76
N VAL A 26 4.27 6.41 -8.29
CA VAL A 26 4.33 5.94 -6.90
C VAL A 26 5.80 6.10 -6.45
N PRO A 27 6.08 6.85 -5.36
CA PRO A 27 7.41 6.99 -4.80
C PRO A 27 7.98 5.62 -4.39
N GLU A 28 9.28 5.43 -4.61
CA GLU A 28 9.97 4.20 -4.20
C GLU A 28 9.94 4.03 -2.67
N THR A 29 9.99 5.13 -1.92
CA THR A 29 9.86 5.15 -0.45
C THR A 29 8.56 4.48 0.00
N LEU A 30 7.45 4.79 -0.66
CA LEU A 30 6.14 4.22 -0.38
C LEU A 30 6.08 2.71 -0.67
N ILE A 31 6.75 2.26 -1.74
CA ILE A 31 6.87 0.83 -2.06
C ILE A 31 7.63 0.10 -0.95
N ILE A 32 8.72 0.69 -0.45
CA ILE A 32 9.50 0.13 0.67
C ILE A 32 8.63 0.03 1.93
N GLU A 33 7.89 1.09 2.27
CA GLU A 33 6.98 1.11 3.43
C GLU A 33 5.91 0.01 3.33
N LEU A 34 5.25 -0.14 2.17
CA LEU A 34 4.26 -1.20 1.95
C LEU A 34 4.82 -2.61 2.09
N ASN A 35 6.07 -2.85 1.66
CA ASN A 35 6.72 -4.15 1.79
C ASN A 35 7.03 -4.53 3.24
N ASN A 36 7.21 -3.55 4.11
CA ASN A 36 7.47 -3.76 5.54
C ASN A 36 6.20 -4.11 6.32
N ILE A 37 4.99 -3.92 5.76
CA ILE A 37 3.74 -4.29 6.43
C ILE A 37 3.56 -5.80 6.39
N GLU A 38 3.46 -6.42 7.56
CA GLU A 38 3.24 -7.86 7.70
C GLU A 38 1.76 -8.23 7.87
N ASP A 39 0.95 -7.34 8.44
CA ASP A 39 -0.48 -7.58 8.66
C ASP A 39 -1.29 -7.46 7.36
N LEU A 40 -1.84 -8.58 6.91
CA LEU A 40 -2.74 -8.65 5.75
C LEU A 40 -4.03 -7.84 5.94
N THR A 41 -4.49 -7.66 7.18
CA THR A 41 -5.68 -6.86 7.50
C THR A 41 -5.40 -5.38 7.23
N GLN A 42 -4.23 -4.89 7.67
CA GLN A 42 -3.77 -3.54 7.38
C GLN A 42 -3.60 -3.33 5.86
N LEU A 43 -2.99 -4.28 5.15
CA LEU A 43 -2.87 -4.21 3.69
C LEU A 43 -4.23 -4.17 2.98
N LYS A 44 -5.23 -4.93 3.46
CA LYS A 44 -6.59 -4.88 2.92
C LYS A 44 -7.26 -3.53 3.15
N GLN A 45 -7.07 -2.92 4.32
CA GLN A 45 -7.60 -1.58 4.61
C GLN A 45 -6.93 -0.54 3.70
N LEU A 46 -5.60 -0.55 3.61
CA LEU A 46 -4.85 0.35 2.72
C LEU A 46 -5.28 0.19 1.26
N LEU A 47 -5.55 -1.04 0.80
CA LEU A 47 -6.08 -1.28 -0.54
C LEU A 47 -7.41 -0.54 -0.78
N LEU A 48 -8.31 -0.52 0.20
CA LEU A 48 -9.56 0.24 0.09
C LEU A 48 -9.32 1.75 0.14
N GLU A 49 -8.38 2.22 0.98
CA GLU A 49 -8.05 3.65 1.05
C GLU A 49 -7.44 4.19 -0.25
N THR A 50 -6.84 3.33 -1.09
CA THR A 50 -6.32 3.74 -2.40
C THR A 50 -7.37 4.33 -3.33
N ILE A 51 -8.68 4.15 -3.10
CA ILE A 51 -9.74 4.79 -3.90
C ILE A 51 -10.30 6.06 -3.25
N SER A 52 -10.03 6.28 -1.96
CA SER A 52 -10.56 7.39 -1.16
C SER A 52 -9.62 8.59 -1.11
N VAL A 53 -8.30 8.36 -1.03
CA VAL A 53 -7.29 9.43 -0.95
C VAL A 53 -7.27 10.31 -2.19
N ASN A 54 -6.90 11.58 -2.05
CA ASN A 54 -6.84 12.56 -3.15
C ASN A 54 -5.43 12.76 -3.70
N SER A 55 -4.42 12.24 -3.00
CA SER A 55 -3.03 12.32 -3.42
C SER A 55 -2.21 11.14 -2.89
N VAL A 56 -1.02 10.93 -3.47
CA VAL A 56 -0.05 9.96 -2.94
C VAL A 56 0.45 10.37 -1.55
N GLY A 57 0.67 11.67 -1.31
CA GLY A 57 1.15 12.15 -0.01
C GLY A 57 0.16 11.87 1.12
N GLU A 58 -1.14 12.04 0.85
CA GLU A 58 -2.21 11.67 1.79
C GLU A 58 -2.19 10.16 2.11
N PHE A 59 -1.88 9.33 1.11
CA PHE A 59 -1.72 7.89 1.33
C PHE A 59 -0.48 7.54 2.16
N GLU A 60 0.65 8.25 1.95
CA GLU A 60 1.85 8.10 2.78
C GLU A 60 1.58 8.46 4.25
N GLU A 61 0.76 9.49 4.51
CA GLU A 61 0.34 9.85 5.86
C GLU A 61 -0.49 8.74 6.52
N LEU A 62 -1.44 8.13 5.79
CA LEU A 62 -2.24 7.02 6.31
C LEU A 62 -1.41 5.80 6.74
N ILE A 63 -0.34 5.49 5.99
CA ILE A 63 0.56 4.39 6.36
C ILE A 63 1.28 4.70 7.67
N LYS A 64 1.79 5.93 7.82
CA LYS A 64 2.48 6.37 9.04
C LYS A 64 1.57 6.34 10.26
N GLU A 65 0.32 6.79 10.12
CA GLU A 65 -0.67 6.71 11.19
C GLU A 65 -0.99 5.25 11.56
N SER A 66 -1.13 4.37 10.56
CA SER A 66 -1.43 2.95 10.79
C SER A 66 -0.28 2.21 11.47
N SER A 67 0.98 2.58 11.18
CA SER A 67 2.18 2.03 11.83
C SER A 67 2.49 2.68 13.19
N SER A 68 1.96 3.87 13.48
CA SER A 68 2.19 4.58 14.74
C SER A 68 1.23 4.19 15.87
N LEU A 69 0.21 3.37 15.57
CA LEU A 69 -0.76 2.87 16.56
C LEU A 69 -0.23 1.70 17.41
N GLU A 70 1.03 1.29 17.23
CA GLU A 70 1.75 0.38 18.13
C GLU A 70 2.54 1.16 19.20
N ASN A 71 1.85 1.80 20.15
CA ASN A 71 2.42 2.23 21.43
C ASN A 71 1.45 1.95 22.58
#